data_AF-A0A495HTC8-F1
#
_entry.id   AF-A0A495HTC8-F1
#
_cell.length_a   1.000
_cell.length_b   1.000
_cell.length_c   1.000
_cell.angle_alpha   90.00
_cell.angle_beta   90.00
_cell.angle_gamma   90.00
#
_symmetry.space_group_name_H-M   'P 1'
#
loop_
_entity.id
_entity.type
_entity.pdbx_description
1 polymer ?
#
loop_
_entity_poly.entity_id
_entity_poly.type
_entity_poly.pdbx_seq_one_letter_code
_entity_poly.pdbx_strand_id
1 'polypeptide(L)'
;MSPSFTPTFAHVPPGPVTGPLQLLPVNAAVVSVHTATGAHVGSLKLVGGVWKFKAMGYDAAGRMEPGHGPLTEQHNMVFATLDATEVSARLLGAPTDGPDAAA
;
A
#
# COMPACT_ATOMS: atom_id res chain seq x y z
N MET A 1 -20.41 9.75 14.52
CA MET A 1 -20.09 9.95 13.08
C MET A 1 -18.73 9.35 12.85
N SER A 2 -18.64 8.27 12.07
CA SER A 2 -17.32 7.74 11.67
C SER A 2 -16.68 8.77 10.73
N PRO A 3 -15.40 9.13 10.91
CA PRO A 3 -14.74 10.02 9.97
C PRO A 3 -14.83 9.43 8.56
N SER A 4 -15.19 10.26 7.59
CA SER A 4 -15.29 9.84 6.19
C SER A 4 -13.88 9.56 5.66
N PHE A 5 -13.62 8.31 5.31
CA PHE A 5 -12.36 7.92 4.66
C PHE A 5 -12.32 8.53 3.26
N THR A 6 -11.30 9.33 2.97
CA THR A 6 -11.12 9.98 1.66
C THR A 6 -9.84 9.46 1.00
N PRO A 7 -9.93 8.63 -0.05
CA PRO A 7 -8.74 8.16 -0.75
C PRO A 7 -8.05 9.32 -1.48
N THR A 8 -6.72 9.39 -1.37
CA THR A 8 -5.88 10.35 -2.08
C THR A 8 -4.84 9.63 -2.94
N PHE A 9 -4.47 10.25 -4.06
CA PHE A 9 -3.53 9.71 -5.05
C PHE A 9 -2.43 10.75 -5.27
N ALA A 10 -1.51 10.84 -4.33
CA ALA A 10 -0.49 11.88 -4.27
C ALA A 10 0.80 11.33 -3.64
N HIS A 11 1.89 12.09 -3.76
CA HIS A 11 3.16 11.74 -3.15
C HIS A 11 3.01 11.49 -1.65
N VAL A 12 3.44 10.32 -1.20
CA VAL A 12 3.59 10.01 0.22
C VAL A 12 5.04 10.32 0.59
N PRO A 13 5.29 11.25 1.53
CA PRO A 13 6.64 11.57 1.95
C PRO A 13 7.39 10.32 2.44
N PRO A 14 8.73 10.27 2.30
CA PRO A 14 9.54 9.21 2.89
C PRO A 14 9.30 9.08 4.40
N GLY A 15 9.24 7.84 4.89
CA GLY A 15 9.03 7.54 6.29
C GLY A 15 8.17 6.29 6.50
N PRO A 16 8.02 5.85 7.77
CA PRO A 16 7.22 4.68 8.09
C PRO A 16 5.74 4.93 7.77
N VAL A 17 5.10 3.96 7.12
CA VAL A 17 3.66 3.97 6.89
C VAL A 17 2.95 3.47 8.15
N THR A 18 2.05 4.27 8.70
CA THR A 18 1.26 3.87 9.87
C THR A 18 -0.04 3.19 9.46
N GLY A 19 -0.36 2.09 10.13
CA GLY A 19 -1.59 1.32 9.95
C GLY A 19 -2.75 1.75 10.86
N PRO A 20 -3.90 1.05 10.78
CA PRO A 20 -4.16 -0.05 9.84
C PRO A 20 -4.35 0.46 8.41
N LEU A 21 -3.85 -0.31 7.44
CA LEU A 21 -4.11 -0.04 6.03
C LEU A 21 -5.58 -0.27 5.72
N GLN A 22 -6.11 0.51 4.79
CA GLN A 22 -7.49 0.41 4.30
C GLN A 22 -7.49 -0.27 2.93
N LEU A 23 -8.34 -1.29 2.81
CA LEU A 23 -8.55 -2.03 1.57
C LEU A 23 -9.85 -1.56 0.93
N LEU A 24 -9.75 -0.96 -0.25
CA LEU A 24 -10.92 -0.52 -1.02
C LEU A 24 -11.07 -1.39 -2.28
N PRO A 25 -12.15 -2.17 -2.42
CA PRO A 25 -12.39 -2.94 -3.65
C PRO A 25 -12.52 -2.01 -4.87
N VAL A 26 -11.77 -2.31 -5.92
CA VAL A 26 -11.89 -1.63 -7.22
C VAL A 26 -12.74 -2.49 -8.16
N ASN A 27 -12.47 -3.79 -8.19
CA ASN A 27 -13.27 -4.81 -8.88
C ASN A 27 -12.96 -6.20 -8.31
N ALA A 28 -13.52 -7.26 -8.91
CA ALA A 28 -13.35 -8.63 -8.43
C ALA A 28 -11.89 -9.14 -8.37
N ALA A 29 -10.98 -8.54 -9.15
CA ALA A 29 -9.57 -8.95 -9.25
C ALA A 29 -8.58 -7.89 -8.74
N VAL A 30 -9.07 -6.75 -8.23
CA VAL A 30 -8.23 -5.62 -7.81
C VAL A 30 -8.81 -4.94 -6.57
N VAL A 31 -7.97 -4.75 -5.57
CA VAL A 31 -8.26 -3.97 -4.35
C VAL A 31 -7.16 -2.92 -4.20
N SER A 32 -7.52 -1.65 -4.01
CA SER A 32 -6.54 -0.61 -3.69
C SER A 32 -6.20 -0.63 -2.21
N VAL A 33 -4.94 -0.34 -1.91
CA VAL A 33 -4.39 -0.31 -0.56
C VAL A 33 -4.04 1.13 -0.24
N HIS A 34 -4.59 1.61 0.87
CA HIS A 34 -4.40 2.98 1.33
C HIS A 34 -3.89 3.00 2.77
N THR A 35 -3.16 4.06 3.14
CA THR A 35 -2.82 4.34 4.53
C THR A 35 -4.07 4.67 5.35
N ALA A 36 -3.95 4.71 6.68
CA ALA A 36 -5.03 5.14 7.57
C ALA A 36 -5.55 6.56 7.27
N THR A 37 -4.72 7.42 6.67
CA THR A 37 -5.07 8.79 6.28
C THR A 37 -5.62 8.92 4.86
N GLY A 38 -5.70 7.82 4.11
CA GLY A 38 -6.27 7.82 2.76
C GLY A 38 -5.27 7.72 1.61
N ALA A 39 -3.97 7.86 1.87
CA ALA A 39 -2.98 7.89 0.79
C ALA A 39 -2.81 6.53 0.12
N HIS A 40 -2.93 6.48 -1.20
CA HIS A 40 -2.77 5.26 -1.98
C HIS A 40 -1.31 4.82 -2.04
N VAL A 41 -1.03 3.58 -1.64
CA VAL A 41 0.34 3.02 -1.59
C VAL A 41 0.55 1.80 -2.48
N GLY A 42 -0.52 1.29 -3.10
CA GLY A 42 -0.45 0.14 -3.98
C GLY A 42 -1.79 -0.55 -4.17
N SER A 43 -1.77 -1.69 -4.86
CA SER A 43 -2.95 -2.52 -5.07
C SER A 43 -2.65 -3.99 -4.86
N LEU A 44 -3.62 -4.75 -4.35
CA LEU A 44 -3.63 -6.20 -4.42
C LEU A 44 -4.29 -6.58 -5.74
N LYS A 45 -3.58 -7.35 -6.57
CA LYS A 45 -4.08 -7.86 -7.85
C LYS A 45 -4.11 -9.38 -7.84
N LEU A 46 -5.24 -9.96 -8.24
CA LEU A 46 -5.40 -11.39 -8.39
C LEU A 46 -4.74 -11.83 -9.71
N VAL A 47 -3.64 -12.58 -9.63
CA VAL A 47 -2.87 -13.06 -10.78
C VAL A 47 -2.66 -14.56 -10.63
N GLY A 48 -3.24 -15.35 -11.52
CA GLY A 48 -3.14 -16.82 -11.47
C GLY A 48 -3.74 -17.43 -10.21
N GLY A 49 -4.82 -16.87 -9.68
CA GLY A 49 -5.46 -17.31 -8.44
C GLY A 49 -4.76 -16.85 -7.15
N VAL A 50 -3.70 -16.06 -7.26
CA VAL A 50 -2.91 -15.57 -6.13
C VAL A 50 -2.99 -14.05 -6.03
N TRP A 51 -3.29 -13.51 -4.86
CA TRP A 51 -3.25 -12.06 -4.64
C TRP A 51 -1.81 -11.60 -4.45
N LYS A 52 -1.38 -10.61 -5.25
CA LYS A 52 -0.04 -10.04 -5.19
C LYS A 52 -0.13 -8.54 -4.95
N PHE A 53 0.65 -8.04 -4.00
CA PHE A 53 0.81 -6.61 -3.80
C PHE A 53 1.61 -6.00 -4.95
N LYS A 54 1.12 -4.87 -5.45
CA LYS A 54 1.76 -4.05 -6.47
C LYS A 54 1.92 -2.67 -5.87
N ALA A 55 3.13 -2.40 -5.38
CA ALA A 55 3.51 -1.09 -4.88
C ALA A 55 3.24 -0.02 -5.94
N MET A 56 2.76 1.13 -5.49
CA MET A 56 2.51 2.28 -6.34
C MET A 56 2.88 3.55 -5.58
N GLY A 57 3.81 4.31 -6.15
CA GLY A 57 4.23 5.62 -5.66
C GLY A 57 3.63 6.72 -6.52
N TYR A 58 3.86 7.95 -6.07
CA TYR A 58 3.57 9.15 -6.83
C TYR A 58 4.74 10.10 -6.63
N ASP A 59 5.19 10.75 -7.71
CA ASP A 59 6.22 11.78 -7.60
C ASP A 59 5.65 13.10 -7.04
N ALA A 60 6.51 14.09 -6.84
CA ALA A 60 6.12 15.40 -6.32
C ALA A 60 5.11 16.16 -7.21
N ALA A 61 4.98 15.80 -8.49
CA ALA A 61 3.98 16.34 -9.40
C ALA A 61 2.66 15.53 -9.39
N GLY A 62 2.56 14.49 -8.55
CA GLY A 62 1.41 13.59 -8.48
C GLY A 62 1.36 12.56 -9.62
N ARG A 63 2.46 12.38 -10.37
CA ARG A 63 2.51 11.36 -11.42
C ARG A 63 2.71 9.98 -10.79
N MET A 64 1.89 9.03 -11.22
CA MET A 64 1.95 7.65 -10.74
C MET A 64 3.24 6.95 -11.18
N GLU A 65 3.90 6.30 -10.23
CA GLU A 65 5.14 5.53 -10.41
C GLU A 65 4.91 4.07 -9.98
N PRO A 66 4.60 3.17 -10.92
CA PRO A 66 4.44 1.75 -10.63
C PRO A 66 5.72 1.15 -10.03
N GLY A 67 5.59 0.30 -9.02
CA GLY A 67 6.74 -0.33 -8.37
C GLY A 67 7.59 0.64 -7.55
N HIS A 68 7.06 1.82 -7.21
CA HIS A 68 7.67 2.78 -6.30
C HIS A 68 6.74 3.03 -5.10
N GLY A 69 7.12 3.97 -4.25
CA GLY A 69 6.35 4.38 -3.08
C GLY A 69 6.84 3.73 -1.78
N PRO A 70 6.18 4.05 -0.66
CA PRO A 70 6.70 3.70 0.66
C PRO A 70 6.65 2.20 0.99
N LEU A 71 5.94 1.40 0.18
CA LEU A 71 5.86 -0.07 0.31
C LEU A 71 6.51 -0.79 -0.89
N THR A 72 7.48 -0.16 -1.55
CA THR A 72 8.14 -0.70 -2.75
C THR A 72 8.82 -2.05 -2.49
N GLU A 73 9.45 -2.23 -1.33
CA GLU A 73 10.15 -3.48 -0.97
C GLU A 73 9.20 -4.67 -0.81
N GLN A 74 7.91 -4.40 -0.58
CA GLN A 74 6.89 -5.44 -0.48
C GLN A 74 6.25 -5.76 -1.85
N HIS A 75 6.77 -5.21 -2.95
CA HIS A 75 6.26 -5.48 -4.29
C HIS A 75 6.30 -7.00 -4.59
N ASN A 76 5.20 -7.51 -5.15
CA ASN A 76 4.92 -8.93 -5.34
C ASN A 76 4.68 -9.76 -4.09
N MET A 77 4.61 -9.17 -2.88
CA MET A 77 4.23 -9.93 -1.69
C MET A 77 2.87 -10.62 -1.90
N VAL A 78 2.82 -11.90 -1.57
CA VAL A 78 1.68 -12.78 -1.82
C VAL A 78 0.77 -12.87 -0.60
N PHE A 79 -0.53 -12.81 -0.86
CA PHE A 79 -1.59 -12.97 0.12
C PHE A 79 -2.53 -14.11 -0.28
N ALA A 80 -2.92 -14.92 0.71
CA ALA A 80 -3.91 -15.97 0.52
C ALA A 80 -5.34 -15.41 0.55
N THR A 81 -5.56 -14.38 1.38
CA THR A 81 -6.86 -13.72 1.55
C THR A 81 -6.72 -12.21 1.55
N LEU A 82 -7.84 -11.50 1.37
CA LEU A 82 -7.92 -10.04 1.42
C LEU A 82 -8.33 -9.55 2.82
N ASP A 83 -7.72 -10.09 3.87
CA ASP A 83 -7.96 -9.62 5.23
C ASP A 83 -7.14 -8.37 5.53
N ALA A 84 -7.80 -7.27 5.91
CA ALA A 84 -7.13 -5.99 6.16
C ALA A 84 -6.13 -6.04 7.31
N THR A 85 -6.35 -6.89 8.33
CA THR A 85 -5.44 -7.05 9.46
C THR A 85 -4.19 -7.82 9.04
N GLU A 86 -4.35 -8.94 8.33
CA GLU A 86 -3.24 -9.74 7.78
C GLU A 86 -2.40 -8.89 6.80
N VAL A 87 -3.08 -8.20 5.87
CA VAL A 87 -2.42 -7.35 4.88
C VAL A 87 -1.64 -6.22 5.57
N SER A 88 -2.24 -5.54 6.54
CA SER A 88 -1.56 -4.49 7.31
C SER A 88 -0.34 -5.03 8.03
N ALA A 89 -0.50 -6.13 8.78
CA ALA A 89 0.59 -6.70 9.56
C ALA A 89 1.78 -7.11 8.70
N ARG A 90 1.53 -7.72 7.53
CA ARG A 90 2.60 -8.21 6.65
C ARG A 90 3.26 -7.11 5.83
N LEU A 91 2.49 -6.14 5.32
CA LEU A 91 3.05 -5.03 4.56
C LEU A 91 3.83 -4.05 5.44
N LEU A 92 3.38 -3.81 6.68
CA LEU A 92 4.00 -2.85 7.59
C LEU A 92 5.05 -3.49 8.52
N GLY A 93 5.00 -4.80 8.73
CA GLY A 93 5.94 -5.55 9.57
C GLY A 93 7.13 -6.15 8.82
N ALA A 94 7.14 -6.09 7.49
CA ALA A 94 8.30 -6.49 6.70
C ALA A 94 9.42 -5.45 6.87
N PRO A 95 10.69 -5.86 7.06
CA PRO A 95 11.80 -4.92 7.13
C PRO A 95 11.81 -4.10 5.83
N THR A 96 11.69 -2.78 5.98
CA THR A 96 12.00 -1.83 4.91
C THR A 96 13.50 -1.62 5.00
N ASP A 97 14.27 -2.28 4.13
CA ASP A 97 15.70 -2.01 4.04
C ASP A 97 15.87 -0.70 3.27
N GLY A 98 15.56 0.40 3.94
CA GLY A 98 15.88 1.76 3.50
C GLY A 98 17.11 2.24 4.26
N PRO A 99 18.12 2.83 3.60
CA PRO A 99 19.16 3.53 4.34
C PRO A 99 18.52 4.76 5.01
N ASP A 100 19.06 5.11 6.18
CA ASP A 100 18.74 6.29 7.00
C ASP A 100 17.63 6.14 8.06
N ALA A 101 17.96 5.37 9.09
CA ALA A 101 17.70 5.74 10.48
C ALA A 101 19.03 5.95 11.22
N ALA A 102 19.78 6.99 10.84
CA ALA A 102 20.94 7.45 11.59
C ALA A 102 21.19 8.95 11.37
N ALA A 103 20.63 9.79 12.23
CA ALA A 103 21.22 11.04 12.73
C ALA A 103 20.37 11.57 13.90
#